data_AF-A0A1H6X509-F1
#
_entry.id   AF-A0A1H6X509-F1
#
_cell.length_a   1.000
_cell.length_b   1.000
_cell.length_c   1.000
_cell.angle_alpha   90.00
_cell.angle_beta   90.00
_cell.angle_gamma   90.00
#
_symmetry.space_group_name_H-M   'P 1'
#
loop_
_entity.id
_entity.type
_entity.pdbx_description
1 polymer ?
#
loop_
_entity_poly.entity_id
_entity_poly.type
_entity_poly.pdbx_seq_one_letter_code
_entity_poly.pdbx_strand_id
1 'polypeptide(L)'
;MSETPDGETAPRTWLPLVVALSIAAVMVIGAFVAAGLRSGMSAAKAAGVEACEAAYAATGEGGQPAAIVGGDVYGAGEWRDLRELLLEQGVIDDADVPTDDAEARDAEAASLASAGTDRITVVWWLDSDAHLACTVDVTGETADVETVVLRSLESLATPGSPA
;
A
#
# COMPACT_ATOMS: atom_id res chain seq x y z
N MET A 1 66.76 -11.43 30.23
CA MET A 1 65.37 -11.68 30.62
C MET A 1 64.52 -10.93 29.62
N SER A 2 63.89 -11.67 28.72
CA SER A 2 63.11 -11.15 27.61
C SER A 2 61.64 -11.19 28.00
N GLU A 3 60.99 -10.03 28.06
CA GLU A 3 59.53 -9.96 28.13
C GLU A 3 59.08 -9.00 27.03
N THR A 4 58.59 -9.60 25.95
CA THR A 4 57.97 -8.94 24.81
C THR A 4 56.55 -8.56 25.22
N PRO A 5 56.10 -7.30 25.07
CA PRO A 5 54.71 -6.95 25.32
C PRO A 5 53.80 -7.53 24.23
N ASP A 6 52.67 -8.07 24.69
CA ASP A 6 51.62 -8.73 23.92
C ASP A 6 51.11 -7.86 22.75
N GLY A 7 51.12 -8.43 21.56
CA GLY A 7 50.52 -7.82 20.38
C GLY A 7 49.00 -7.83 20.49
N GLU A 8 48.43 -6.67 20.78
CA GLU A 8 47.00 -6.36 20.68
C GLU A 8 46.45 -6.86 19.33
N THR A 9 45.52 -7.81 19.38
CA THR A 9 44.82 -8.30 18.19
C THR A 9 43.89 -7.19 17.70
N ALA A 10 44.30 -6.50 16.63
CA ALA A 10 43.49 -5.46 16.00
C ALA A 10 42.08 -5.99 15.65
N PRO A 11 41.00 -5.27 16.01
CA PRO A 11 39.64 -5.71 15.72
C PRO A 11 39.45 -5.81 14.20
N ARG A 12 38.94 -6.97 13.76
CA ARG A 12 38.76 -7.37 12.36
C ARG A 12 37.98 -6.30 11.57
N THR A 13 38.71 -5.50 10.79
CA THR A 13 38.25 -4.37 9.95
C THR A 13 37.28 -4.75 8.82
N TRP A 14 36.94 -6.03 8.68
CA TRP A 14 36.03 -6.55 7.66
C TRP A 14 34.56 -6.55 8.11
N LEU A 15 34.32 -6.53 9.42
CA LEU A 15 32.98 -6.53 10.00
C LEU A 15 32.09 -5.36 9.50
N PRO A 16 32.56 -4.09 9.47
CA PRO A 16 31.70 -2.99 9.00
C PRO A 16 31.36 -3.07 7.51
N LEU A 17 32.26 -3.67 6.71
CA LEU A 17 32.07 -3.83 5.26
C LEU A 17 31.01 -4.90 4.96
N VAL A 18 31.00 -5.97 5.74
CA VAL A 18 29.96 -7.02 5.68
C VAL A 18 28.60 -6.46 6.09
N VAL A 19 28.52 -5.64 7.14
CA VAL A 19 27.25 -5.03 7.57
C VAL A 19 26.70 -4.08 6.49
N ALA A 20 27.55 -3.22 5.91
CA ALA A 20 27.14 -2.31 4.85
C ALA A 20 26.66 -3.07 3.60
N LEU A 21 27.35 -4.15 3.21
CA LEU A 21 26.95 -4.99 2.08
C LEU A 21 25.63 -5.71 2.34
N SER A 22 25.39 -6.17 3.58
CA SER A 22 24.13 -6.79 3.96
C SER A 22 22.97 -5.80 3.93
N ILE A 23 23.15 -4.57 4.40
CA ILE A 23 22.11 -3.52 4.32
C ILE A 23 21.80 -3.18 2.86
N ALA A 24 22.83 -3.01 2.03
CA ALA A 24 22.66 -2.75 0.60
C ALA A 24 21.95 -3.92 -0.09
N ALA A 25 22.31 -5.17 0.23
CA ALA A 25 21.64 -6.35 -0.31
C ALA A 25 20.17 -6.44 0.12
N VAL A 26 19.84 -6.13 1.38
CA VAL A 26 18.45 -6.10 1.88
C VAL A 26 17.66 -4.98 1.19
N MET A 27 18.24 -3.79 0.99
CA MET A 27 17.57 -2.71 0.25
C MET A 27 17.33 -3.07 -1.22
N VAL A 28 18.29 -3.71 -1.87
CA VAL A 28 18.16 -4.16 -3.26
C VAL A 28 17.09 -5.24 -3.38
N ILE A 29 17.09 -6.23 -2.48
CA ILE A 29 16.06 -7.28 -2.43
C ILE A 29 14.68 -6.65 -2.14
N GLY A 30 14.59 -5.70 -1.21
CA GLY A 30 13.36 -4.95 -0.92
C GLY A 30 12.84 -4.18 -2.13
N ALA A 31 13.72 -3.52 -2.89
CA ALA A 31 13.38 -2.82 -4.11
C ALA A 31 12.93 -3.79 -5.23
N PHE A 32 13.54 -4.98 -5.34
CA PHE A 32 13.13 -6.00 -6.30
C PHE A 32 11.81 -6.68 -5.93
N VAL A 33 11.50 -6.85 -4.64
CA VAL A 33 10.17 -7.34 -4.20
C VAL A 33 9.09 -6.28 -4.47
N ALA A 34 9.38 -5.01 -4.20
CA ALA A 34 8.47 -3.90 -4.51
C ALA A 34 8.23 -3.74 -6.02
N ALA A 35 9.27 -3.92 -6.86
CA ALA A 35 9.14 -3.91 -8.31
C ALA A 35 8.49 -5.18 -8.87
N GLY A 36 8.74 -6.35 -8.25
CA GLY A 36 8.16 -7.63 -8.62
C GLY A 36 6.65 -7.72 -8.37
N LEU A 37 6.18 -7.18 -7.25
CA LEU A 37 4.73 -7.00 -6.99
C LEU A 37 4.07 -6.06 -8.02
N ARG A 38 4.83 -5.09 -8.54
CA ARG A 38 4.38 -4.15 -9.57
C ARG A 38 4.35 -4.74 -10.99
N SER A 39 5.00 -5.89 -11.21
CA SER A 39 5.04 -6.57 -12.51
C SER A 39 3.71 -7.24 -12.93
N GLY A 40 2.74 -7.37 -12.02
CA GLY A 40 1.37 -7.81 -12.31
C GLY A 40 0.32 -6.69 -12.15
N MET A 41 0.75 -5.49 -11.75
CA MET A 41 -0.10 -4.34 -11.46
C MET A 41 -0.28 -3.51 -12.73
N SER A 42 -1.52 -3.13 -13.06
CA SER A 42 -1.78 -2.24 -14.20
C SER A 42 -1.16 -0.86 -13.97
N ALA A 43 -0.84 -0.14 -15.05
CA ALA A 43 -0.32 1.22 -14.97
C ALA A 43 -1.28 2.16 -14.21
N ALA A 44 -2.59 1.97 -14.38
CA ALA A 44 -3.62 2.70 -13.64
C ALA A 44 -3.52 2.48 -12.12
N LYS A 45 -3.38 1.21 -11.67
CA LYS A 45 -3.19 0.88 -10.26
C LYS A 45 -1.89 1.46 -9.71
N ALA A 46 -0.80 1.42 -10.49
CA ALA A 46 0.47 2.01 -10.07
C ALA A 46 0.37 3.53 -9.87
N ALA A 47 -0.29 4.24 -10.79
CA ALA A 47 -0.55 5.68 -10.66
C ALA A 47 -1.43 6.00 -9.46
N GLY A 48 -2.46 5.19 -9.20
CA GLY A 48 -3.31 5.32 -8.02
C GLY A 48 -2.52 5.15 -6.71
N VAL A 49 -1.65 4.15 -6.63
CA VAL A 49 -0.77 3.95 -5.47
C VAL A 49 0.17 5.13 -5.28
N GLU A 50 0.80 5.65 -6.34
CA GLU A 50 1.70 6.80 -6.24
C GLU A 50 0.98 8.05 -5.70
N ALA A 51 -0.21 8.36 -6.22
CA ALA A 51 -1.01 9.49 -5.74
C ALA A 51 -1.42 9.31 -4.26
N CYS A 52 -1.83 8.10 -3.90
CA CYS A 52 -2.19 7.75 -2.53
C CYS A 52 -0.99 7.88 -1.57
N GLU A 53 0.17 7.30 -1.91
CA GLU A 53 1.38 7.38 -1.09
C GLU A 53 1.85 8.84 -0.92
N ALA A 54 1.75 9.65 -1.98
CA ALA A 54 2.06 11.09 -1.91
C ALA A 54 1.11 11.82 -0.95
N ALA A 55 -0.19 11.56 -1.01
CA ALA A 55 -1.17 12.14 -0.09
C ALA A 55 -0.92 11.68 1.35
N TYR A 56 -0.62 10.40 1.57
CA TYR A 56 -0.32 9.88 2.91
C TYR A 56 0.97 10.49 3.47
N ALA A 57 2.02 10.62 2.66
CA ALA A 57 3.25 11.31 3.06
C ALA A 57 2.99 12.76 3.48
N ALA A 58 2.04 13.44 2.83
CA ALA A 58 1.64 14.80 3.19
C ALA A 58 0.87 14.88 4.53
N THR A 59 0.30 13.78 5.04
CA THR A 59 -0.34 13.79 6.38
C THR A 59 0.67 13.93 7.53
N GLY A 60 1.95 13.67 7.27
CA GLY A 60 3.05 13.79 8.23
C GLY A 60 3.54 15.21 8.51
N GLU A 61 2.73 16.26 8.35
CA GLU A 61 3.15 17.62 8.68
C GLU A 61 3.47 17.76 10.18
N GLY A 62 4.74 17.58 10.54
CA GLY A 62 5.26 17.63 11.91
C GLY A 62 5.95 16.35 12.40
N GLY A 63 5.94 15.26 11.62
CA GLY A 63 6.60 13.99 11.94
C GLY A 63 6.48 12.95 10.84
N GLN A 64 7.33 11.91 10.86
CA GLN A 64 7.22 10.83 9.87
C GLN A 64 5.92 10.05 10.12
N PRO A 65 5.02 9.89 9.13
CA PRO A 65 3.84 9.05 9.28
C PRO A 65 4.28 7.58 9.48
N ALA A 66 3.41 6.77 10.07
CA ALA A 66 3.67 5.34 10.31
C ALA A 66 4.06 4.64 9.00
N ALA A 67 5.03 3.73 9.06
CA ALA A 67 5.55 3.10 7.85
C ALA A 67 4.52 2.12 7.26
N ILE A 68 4.35 2.14 5.95
CA ILE A 68 3.53 1.14 5.23
C ILE A 68 4.34 -0.17 5.20
N VAL A 69 3.80 -1.23 5.80
CA VAL A 69 4.44 -2.56 5.83
C VAL A 69 3.89 -3.51 4.76
N GLY A 70 2.72 -3.21 4.21
CA GLY A 70 2.08 -3.99 3.17
C GLY A 70 0.79 -3.33 2.69
N GLY A 71 0.20 -3.87 1.63
CA GLY A 71 -1.03 -3.33 1.07
C GLY A 71 -1.57 -4.14 -0.11
N ASP A 72 -2.87 -3.97 -0.36
CA ASP A 72 -3.59 -4.53 -1.51
C ASP A 72 -4.22 -3.40 -2.32
N VAL A 73 -4.43 -3.63 -3.62
CA VAL A 73 -4.90 -2.62 -4.56
C VAL A 73 -6.01 -3.16 -5.45
N TYR A 74 -7.16 -2.51 -5.38
CA TYR A 74 -8.39 -2.89 -6.05
C TYR A 74 -8.86 -1.77 -6.98
N GLY A 75 -9.24 -2.11 -8.21
CA GLY A 75 -10.03 -1.24 -9.08
C GLY A 75 -11.53 -1.38 -8.79
N ALA A 76 -12.34 -0.56 -9.46
CA ALA A 76 -13.79 -0.56 -9.25
C ALA A 76 -14.44 -1.91 -9.55
N GLY A 77 -13.91 -2.62 -10.56
CA GLY A 77 -14.39 -3.96 -10.96
C GLY A 77 -14.04 -5.08 -9.98
N GLU A 78 -13.11 -4.85 -9.05
CA GLU A 78 -12.62 -5.83 -8.07
C GLU A 78 -13.29 -5.63 -6.70
N TRP A 79 -14.48 -5.02 -6.67
CA TRP A 79 -15.21 -4.72 -5.43
C TRP A 79 -15.54 -5.98 -4.60
N ARG A 80 -15.67 -7.15 -5.25
CA ARG A 80 -15.89 -8.43 -4.57
C ARG A 80 -14.67 -8.88 -3.80
N ASP A 81 -13.48 -8.74 -4.38
CA ASP A 81 -12.21 -9.08 -3.74
C ASP A 81 -11.91 -8.11 -2.59
N LEU A 82 -12.19 -6.81 -2.77
CA LEU A 82 -12.15 -5.84 -1.67
C LEU A 82 -13.11 -6.23 -0.56
N ARG A 83 -14.33 -6.68 -0.89
CA ARG A 83 -15.31 -7.12 0.09
C ARG A 83 -14.83 -8.38 0.84
N GLU A 84 -14.21 -9.33 0.16
CA GLU A 84 -13.60 -10.51 0.77
C GLU A 84 -12.52 -10.11 1.78
N LEU A 85 -11.63 -9.19 1.42
CA LEU A 85 -10.66 -8.62 2.35
C LEU A 85 -11.34 -8.03 3.59
N LEU A 86 -12.37 -7.21 3.40
CA LEU A 86 -13.09 -6.59 4.51
C LEU A 86 -13.77 -7.63 5.43
N LEU A 87 -14.23 -8.77 4.90
CA LEU A 87 -14.71 -9.89 5.71
C LEU A 87 -13.59 -10.52 6.53
N GLU A 88 -12.47 -10.84 5.88
CA GLU A 88 -11.33 -11.50 6.53
C GLU A 88 -10.73 -10.64 7.65
N GLN A 89 -10.75 -9.32 7.50
CA GLN A 89 -10.35 -8.37 8.53
C GLN A 89 -11.42 -8.13 9.61
N GLY A 90 -12.61 -8.74 9.49
CA GLY A 90 -13.71 -8.56 10.43
C GLY A 90 -14.30 -7.15 10.44
N VAL A 91 -14.14 -6.41 9.35
CA VAL A 91 -14.60 -5.02 9.20
C VAL A 91 -16.08 -4.97 8.80
N ILE A 92 -16.55 -5.99 8.09
CA ILE A 92 -17.96 -6.19 7.75
C ILE A 92 -18.42 -7.59 8.16
N ASP A 93 -19.73 -7.75 8.37
CA ASP A 93 -20.33 -9.05 8.64
C ASP A 93 -20.44 -9.91 7.37
N ASP A 94 -20.38 -11.23 7.56
CA ASP A 94 -20.66 -12.21 6.53
C ASP A 94 -22.17 -12.27 6.22
N ALA A 95 -22.61 -11.29 5.44
CA ALA A 95 -23.98 -11.17 4.95
C ALA A 95 -24.00 -11.05 3.43
N ASP A 96 -25.00 -11.67 2.79
CA ASP A 96 -25.19 -11.56 1.35
C ASP A 96 -25.31 -10.08 0.92
N VAL A 97 -24.64 -9.74 -0.17
CA VAL A 97 -24.83 -8.45 -0.83
C VAL A 97 -26.17 -8.50 -1.57
N PRO A 98 -27.11 -7.58 -1.30
CA PRO A 98 -28.35 -7.49 -2.06
C PRO A 98 -28.07 -7.43 -3.57
N THR A 99 -28.86 -8.14 -4.38
CA THR A 99 -28.65 -8.21 -5.83
C THR A 99 -28.60 -6.82 -6.46
N ASP A 100 -29.49 -5.92 -6.05
CA ASP A 100 -29.53 -4.54 -6.54
C ASP A 100 -28.22 -3.78 -6.25
N ASP A 101 -27.59 -3.99 -5.09
CA ASP A 101 -26.32 -3.35 -4.72
C ASP A 101 -25.14 -3.94 -5.50
N ALA A 102 -25.15 -5.25 -5.73
CA ALA A 102 -24.14 -5.93 -6.53
C ALA A 102 -24.20 -5.47 -7.99
N GLU A 103 -25.41 -5.40 -8.57
CA GLU A 103 -25.64 -4.90 -9.92
C GLU A 103 -25.27 -3.41 -10.05
N ALA A 104 -25.56 -2.60 -9.03
CA ALA A 104 -25.18 -1.19 -9.01
C ALA A 104 -23.65 -1.00 -9.04
N ARG A 105 -22.90 -1.79 -8.27
CA ARG A 105 -21.42 -1.76 -8.29
C ARG A 105 -20.84 -2.25 -9.60
N ASP A 106 -21.39 -3.33 -10.15
CA ASP A 106 -20.97 -3.84 -11.47
C ASP A 106 -21.25 -2.80 -12.58
N ALA A 107 -22.39 -2.11 -12.52
CA ALA A 107 -22.74 -1.05 -13.45
C ALA A 107 -21.86 0.19 -13.31
N GLU A 108 -21.51 0.59 -12.08
CA GLU A 108 -20.58 1.69 -11.81
C GLU A 108 -19.18 1.37 -12.39
N ALA A 109 -18.65 0.18 -12.11
CA ALA A 109 -17.36 -0.26 -12.64
C ALA A 109 -17.36 -0.29 -14.18
N ALA A 110 -18.42 -0.80 -14.79
CA ALA A 110 -18.58 -0.79 -16.25
C ALA A 110 -18.65 0.64 -16.81
N SER A 111 -19.34 1.55 -16.12
CA SER A 111 -19.45 2.95 -16.51
C SER A 111 -18.08 3.64 -16.48
N LEU A 112 -17.32 3.47 -15.39
CA LEU A 112 -15.95 3.99 -15.27
C LEU A 112 -15.05 3.47 -16.39
N ALA A 113 -15.04 2.15 -16.59
CA ALA A 113 -14.24 1.52 -17.64
C ALA A 113 -14.61 2.05 -19.04
N SER A 114 -15.89 2.28 -19.32
CA SER A 114 -16.35 2.84 -20.59
C SER A 114 -15.91 4.30 -20.82
N ALA A 115 -15.71 5.05 -19.73
CA ALA A 115 -15.16 6.40 -19.76
C ALA A 115 -13.63 6.43 -19.85
N GLY A 116 -12.96 5.28 -19.80
CA GLY A 116 -11.50 5.20 -19.72
C GLY A 116 -10.96 5.59 -18.34
N THR A 117 -11.81 5.50 -17.31
CA THR A 117 -11.50 5.81 -15.93
C THR A 117 -11.59 4.55 -15.07
N ASP A 118 -10.91 4.52 -13.94
CA ASP A 118 -11.07 3.53 -12.89
C ASP A 118 -11.07 4.24 -11.53
N ARG A 119 -11.65 3.60 -10.52
CA ARG A 119 -11.53 4.03 -9.13
C ARG A 119 -10.64 3.04 -8.40
N ILE A 120 -9.44 3.49 -8.07
CA ILE A 120 -8.46 2.67 -7.37
C ILE A 120 -8.65 2.84 -5.87
N THR A 121 -8.78 1.72 -5.16
CA THR A 121 -8.76 1.62 -3.71
C THR A 121 -7.49 0.90 -3.28
N VAL A 122 -6.65 1.59 -2.52
CA VAL A 122 -5.43 1.05 -1.92
C VAL A 122 -5.69 0.83 -0.44
N VAL A 123 -5.48 -0.38 0.04
CA VAL A 123 -5.56 -0.72 1.48
C VAL A 123 -4.14 -0.92 2.00
N TRP A 124 -3.80 -0.31 3.13
CA TRP A 124 -2.48 -0.39 3.74
C TRP A 124 -2.52 -0.93 5.16
N TRP A 125 -1.52 -1.75 5.46
CA TRP A 125 -1.11 -2.10 6.82
C TRP A 125 0.04 -1.21 7.23
N LEU A 126 -0.08 -0.58 8.39
CA LEU A 126 0.97 0.26 8.97
C LEU A 126 1.73 -0.52 10.04
N ASP A 127 2.99 -0.12 10.29
CA ASP A 127 3.81 -0.65 11.39
C ASP A 127 3.23 -0.36 12.79
N SER A 128 2.27 0.54 12.86
CA SER A 128 1.48 0.89 14.05
C SER A 128 0.30 -0.06 14.34
N ASP A 129 0.16 -1.16 13.59
CA ASP A 129 -0.99 -2.08 13.58
C ASP A 129 -2.32 -1.45 13.10
N ALA A 130 -2.30 -0.19 12.64
CA ALA A 130 -3.46 0.47 12.05
C ALA A 130 -3.64 0.11 10.56
N HIS A 131 -4.89 0.12 10.12
CA HIS A 131 -5.26 -0.09 8.72
C HIS A 131 -5.82 1.20 8.10
N LEU A 132 -5.30 1.55 6.94
CA LEU A 132 -5.77 2.71 6.17
C LEU A 132 -6.25 2.28 4.80
N ALA A 133 -7.15 3.07 4.24
CA ALA A 133 -7.55 2.97 2.86
C ALA A 133 -7.45 4.33 2.18
N CYS A 134 -7.00 4.31 0.93
CA CYS A 134 -6.96 5.45 0.05
C CYS A 134 -7.80 5.13 -1.18
N THR A 135 -8.69 6.04 -1.58
CA THR A 135 -9.41 5.95 -2.86
C THR A 135 -9.03 7.11 -3.76
N VAL A 136 -8.82 6.84 -5.05
CA VAL A 136 -8.47 7.84 -6.05
C VAL A 136 -9.02 7.44 -7.42
N ASP A 137 -9.49 8.42 -8.19
CA ASP A 137 -9.93 8.19 -9.56
C ASP A 137 -8.72 8.31 -10.52
N VAL A 138 -8.64 7.40 -11.49
CA VAL A 138 -7.53 7.30 -12.44
C VAL A 138 -8.09 7.29 -13.86
N THR A 139 -7.63 8.21 -14.71
CA THR A 139 -7.99 8.24 -16.13
C THR A 139 -6.83 7.75 -16.97
N GLY A 140 -7.01 6.62 -17.65
CA GLY A 140 -5.92 5.91 -18.32
C GLY A 140 -4.83 5.50 -17.33
N GLU A 141 -3.71 6.22 -17.33
CA GLU A 141 -2.54 5.97 -16.48
C GLU A 141 -2.24 7.17 -15.57
N THR A 142 -3.18 8.10 -15.42
CA THR A 142 -3.01 9.34 -14.65
C THR A 142 -4.02 9.40 -13.52
N ALA A 143 -3.53 9.45 -12.28
CA ALA A 143 -4.36 9.64 -11.10
C ALA A 143 -4.77 11.10 -10.94
N ASP A 144 -6.04 11.34 -10.63
CA ASP A 144 -6.55 12.65 -10.27
C ASP A 144 -6.33 12.90 -8.77
N VAL A 145 -5.25 13.59 -8.44
CA VAL A 145 -4.82 13.84 -7.06
C VAL A 145 -5.86 14.60 -6.23
N GLU A 146 -6.75 15.37 -6.87
CA GLU A 146 -7.81 16.12 -6.19
C GLU A 146 -8.94 15.19 -5.69
N THR A 147 -9.01 13.95 -6.19
CA THR A 147 -10.00 12.94 -5.79
C THR A 147 -9.48 12.00 -4.69
N VAL A 148 -8.24 12.20 -4.22
CA VAL A 148 -7.65 11.34 -3.21
C VAL A 148 -8.37 11.50 -1.87
N VAL A 149 -8.89 10.40 -1.36
CA VAL A 149 -9.54 10.35 -0.05
C VAL A 149 -8.85 9.28 0.81
N LEU A 150 -8.19 9.73 1.88
CA LEU A 150 -7.62 8.87 2.91
C LEU A 150 -8.62 8.66 4.04
N ARG A 151 -8.79 7.42 4.47
CA ARG A 151 -9.73 7.05 5.52
C ARG A 151 -9.27 5.78 6.24
N SER A 152 -9.82 5.50 7.42
CA SER A 152 -9.54 4.22 8.10
C SER A 152 -10.24 3.07 7.38
N LEU A 153 -9.68 1.85 7.47
CA LEU A 153 -10.30 0.68 6.83
C LEU A 153 -11.73 0.44 7.35
N GLU A 154 -11.98 0.66 8.64
CA GLU A 154 -13.31 0.50 9.24
C GLU A 154 -14.34 1.48 8.66
N SER A 155 -13.89 2.67 8.24
CA SER A 155 -14.78 3.67 7.66
C SER A 155 -15.28 3.30 6.26
N LEU A 156 -14.62 2.35 5.56
CA LEU A 156 -15.11 1.82 4.28
C LEU A 156 -16.37 0.96 4.45
N ALA A 157 -16.61 0.40 5.63
CA ALA A 157 -17.80 -0.40 5.91
C ALA A 157 -19.09 0.43 6.05
N THR A 158 -18.98 1.75 6.24
CA THR A 158 -20.15 2.61 6.48
C THR A 158 -20.65 3.21 5.17
N PRO A 159 -21.79 2.76 4.62
CA PRO A 159 -22.39 3.43 3.47
C PRO A 159 -22.85 4.84 3.85
N GLY A 160 -22.33 5.85 3.17
CA GLY A 160 -22.81 7.24 3.29
C GLY A 160 -22.00 8.19 4.18
N SER A 161 -20.77 7.86 4.56
CA SER A 161 -19.87 8.89 5.11
C SER A 161 -19.44 9.82 3.96
N PRO A 162 -19.77 11.12 3.98
CA PRO A 162 -19.54 12.03 2.86
C PRO A 162 -18.03 12.25 2.62
N ALA A 163 -17.69 12.45 1.34
CA ALA A 163 -16.48 13.15 0.93
C ALA A 163 -16.54 14.62 1.34
#